data_AF-A0A317VQE8-F1
#
_entry.id   AF-A0A317VQE8-F1
#
_cell.length_a   1.000
_cell.length_b   1.000
_cell.length_c   1.000
_cell.angle_alpha   90.00
_cell.angle_beta   90.00
_cell.angle_gamma   90.00
#
_symmetry.space_group_name_H-M   'P 1'
#
loop_
_entity.id
_entity.type
_entity.pdbx_description
1 polymer ?
#
loop_
_entity_poly.entity_id
_entity_poly.type
_entity_poly.pdbx_seq_one_letter_code
_entity_poly.pdbx_strand_id
1 'polypeptide(L)'
;VSLLYCHASHHNPFQTRERVSVYDFVEYLEQAGTEKLDVYDYTIDDPNQRTKAMAIHDVIAYFKKPADQRTALNFLDIENRRGDYCPTPIILHSLLSSLSQLSSATHNDRGMAKTNSTWTKQLREFFLLSSKNAISQIHADTAG
;
A
#
# COMPACT_ATOMS: atom_id res chain seq x y z
N VAL A 1 13.78 9.68 -1.93
CA VAL A 1 13.03 8.97 -2.99
C VAL A 1 11.65 9.61 -3.01
N SER A 2 11.27 10.21 -4.14
CA SER A 2 10.00 10.94 -4.27
C SER A 2 8.99 10.04 -4.98
N LEU A 3 7.81 9.86 -4.40
CA LEU A 3 6.70 9.17 -5.04
C LEU A 3 5.97 10.17 -5.96
N LEU A 4 5.73 9.77 -7.20
CA LEU A 4 5.01 10.58 -8.19
C LEU A 4 3.52 10.25 -8.12
N TYR A 5 2.71 11.29 -8.01
CA TYR A 5 1.25 11.22 -7.92
C TYR A 5 0.62 11.72 -9.23
N CYS A 6 -0.36 10.99 -9.76
CA CYS A 6 -1.16 11.43 -10.90
C CYS A 6 -2.65 11.20 -10.61
N HIS A 7 -3.42 12.28 -10.69
CA HIS A 7 -4.89 12.23 -10.73
C HIS A 7 -5.34 12.66 -12.12
N ALA A 8 -6.21 11.87 -12.75
CA ALA A 8 -6.82 12.22 -14.03
C ALA A 8 -8.26 12.63 -13.78
N SER A 9 -8.58 13.90 -14.02
CA SER A 9 -9.93 14.34 -14.32
C SER A 9 -9.87 15.49 -15.32
N HIS A 10 -10.66 15.34 -16.37
CA HIS A 10 -10.72 16.24 -17.52
C HIS A 10 -11.19 17.63 -17.10
N HIS A 11 -10.51 18.65 -17.63
CA HIS A 11 -10.68 20.10 -17.36
C HIS A 11 -9.89 20.70 -16.18
N ASN A 12 -8.57 20.47 -16.14
CA ASN A 12 -7.61 21.52 -15.79
C ASN A 12 -6.19 21.08 -16.19
N PRO A 13 -5.37 21.93 -16.81
CA PRO A 13 -3.99 21.59 -17.13
C PRO A 13 -3.20 21.41 -15.83
N PHE A 14 -2.89 20.15 -15.49
CA PHE A 14 -1.76 19.71 -14.66
C PHE A 14 -1.39 20.62 -13.47
N GLN A 15 -2.22 20.67 -12.43
CA GLN A 15 -1.75 21.04 -11.08
C GLN A 15 -1.43 19.77 -10.28
N THR A 16 -0.18 19.30 -10.37
CA THR A 16 0.31 18.21 -9.52
C THR A 16 1.77 18.43 -9.15
N ARG A 17 2.04 19.02 -7.98
CA ARG A 17 3.33 18.86 -7.27
C ARG A 17 3.19 19.09 -5.76
N GLU A 18 2.29 18.37 -5.07
CA GLU A 18 2.56 18.14 -3.66
C GLU A 18 3.72 17.15 -3.57
N ARG A 19 4.89 17.63 -3.16
CA ARG A 19 6.01 16.76 -2.81
C ARG A 19 5.70 16.14 -1.46
N VAL A 20 5.14 14.94 -1.47
CA VAL A 20 4.99 14.14 -0.26
C VAL A 20 6.30 13.38 -0.03
N SER A 21 6.95 13.63 1.10
CA SER A 21 8.09 12.83 1.51
C SER A 21 7.63 11.50 2.14
N VAL A 22 8.53 10.52 2.21
CA VAL A 22 8.24 9.27 2.93
C VAL A 22 7.92 9.55 4.40
N TYR A 23 8.51 10.58 5.00
CA TYR A 23 8.21 10.96 6.38
C TYR A 23 6.78 11.44 6.52
N ASP A 24 6.36 12.38 5.68
CA ASP A 24 4.98 12.89 5.67
C ASP A 24 3.98 11.76 5.44
N PHE A 25 4.33 10.79 4.59
CA PHE A 25 3.48 9.63 4.34
C PHE A 25 3.34 8.71 5.55
N VAL A 26 4.43 8.37 6.24
CA VAL A 26 4.35 7.48 7.41
C VAL A 26 3.69 8.18 8.60
N GLU A 27 3.93 9.48 8.79
CA GLU A 27 3.19 10.29 9.79
C GLU A 27 1.69 10.34 9.48
N TYR A 28 1.31 10.49 8.19
CA TYR A 28 -0.08 10.38 7.79
C TYR A 28 -0.69 9.03 8.17
N LEU A 29 0.02 7.92 7.96
CA LEU A 29 -0.48 6.58 8.33
C LEU A 29 -0.74 6.47 9.84
N GLU A 30 0.14 7.01 10.67
CA GLU A 30 -0.04 7.08 12.12
C GLU A 30 -1.27 7.92 12.50
N GLN A 31 -1.40 9.12 11.93
CA GLN A 31 -2.56 10.00 12.15
C GLN A 31 -3.88 9.38 11.67
N ALA A 32 -3.83 8.56 10.63
CA ALA A 32 -4.96 7.79 10.11
C ALA A 32 -5.29 6.53 10.94
N GLY A 33 -4.66 6.35 12.11
CA GLY A 33 -4.93 5.26 13.05
C GLY A 33 -4.29 3.92 12.67
N THR A 34 -3.26 3.92 11.82
CA THR A 34 -2.52 2.69 11.50
C THR A 34 -1.64 2.33 12.68
N GLU A 35 -1.93 1.23 13.37
CA GLU A 35 -1.12 0.79 14.52
C GLU A 35 0.13 0.00 14.10
N LYS A 36 -0.02 -0.84 13.07
CA LYS A 36 1.02 -1.75 12.58
C LYS A 36 0.97 -1.86 11.06
N LEU A 37 2.12 -2.13 10.46
CA LEU A 37 2.26 -2.51 9.06
C LEU A 37 2.92 -3.88 8.99
N ASP A 38 2.51 -4.69 8.03
CA ASP A 38 3.24 -5.91 7.70
C ASP A 38 4.45 -5.57 6.86
N VAL A 39 5.58 -6.19 7.21
CA VAL A 39 6.87 -5.88 6.64
C VAL A 39 7.55 -7.17 6.22
N TYR A 40 7.99 -7.19 4.98
CA TYR A 40 8.82 -8.24 4.41
C TYR A 40 10.30 -7.86 4.55
N ASP A 41 11.04 -8.64 5.32
CA ASP A 41 12.46 -8.42 5.63
C ASP A 41 13.36 -9.29 4.75
N TYR A 42 14.04 -8.67 3.79
CA TYR A 42 14.93 -9.38 2.85
C TYR A 42 16.25 -9.82 3.46
N THR A 43 16.52 -9.47 4.72
CA THR A 43 17.73 -9.94 5.43
C THR A 43 17.56 -11.32 6.03
N ILE A 44 16.34 -11.85 6.08
CA ILE A 44 16.02 -13.17 6.63
C ILE A 44 16.04 -14.19 5.50
N ASP A 45 16.82 -15.26 5.65
CA ASP A 45 16.96 -16.28 4.59
C ASP A 45 15.70 -17.11 4.38
N ASP A 46 15.06 -17.59 5.46
CA ASP A 46 13.84 -18.41 5.40
C ASP A 46 12.63 -17.58 4.97
N PRO A 47 12.05 -17.81 3.78
CA PRO A 47 10.91 -17.03 3.27
C PRO A 47 9.68 -17.04 4.18
N ASN A 48 9.47 -18.11 4.95
CA ASN A 48 8.31 -18.23 5.84
C ASN A 48 8.41 -17.31 7.07
N GLN A 49 9.61 -16.81 7.36
CA GLN A 49 9.90 -15.96 8.52
C GLN A 49 10.17 -14.50 8.12
N ARG A 50 10.11 -14.17 6.82
CA ARG A 50 10.41 -12.83 6.31
C ARG A 50 9.32 -11.81 6.62
N THR A 51 8.07 -12.25 6.75
CA THR A 51 6.94 -11.35 7.04
C THR A 51 6.74 -11.22 8.54
N LYS A 52 6.75 -9.98 9.04
CA LYS A 52 6.43 -9.64 10.43
C LYS A 52 5.62 -8.37 10.51
N ALA A 53 4.78 -8.25 11.54
CA ALA A 53 4.12 -6.99 11.86
C ALA A 53 5.11 -6.05 12.57
N MET A 54 5.19 -4.80 12.12
CA MET A 54 6.01 -3.72 12.71
C MET A 54 5.08 -2.60 13.17
N ALA A 55 5.26 -2.11 14.40
CA ALA A 55 4.46 -1.00 14.91
C ALA A 55 4.77 0.29 14.14
N ILE A 56 3.76 1.14 13.92
CA ILE A 56 3.92 2.34 13.09
C ILE A 56 5.03 3.28 13.62
N HIS A 57 5.19 3.39 14.94
CA HIS A 57 6.27 4.19 15.53
C HIS A 57 7.67 3.64 15.21
N ASP A 58 7.82 2.31 15.10
CA ASP A 58 9.06 1.67 14.67
C ASP A 58 9.32 1.92 13.18
N VAL A 59 8.26 1.95 12.36
CA VAL A 59 8.35 2.33 10.94
C VAL A 59 8.85 3.77 10.80
N ILE A 60 8.30 4.70 11.58
CA ILE A 60 8.76 6.10 11.62
C ILE A 60 10.24 6.16 12.03
N ALA A 61 10.61 5.50 13.12
CA ALA A 61 11.99 5.46 13.60
C ALA A 61 12.95 4.84 12.57
N TYR A 62 12.50 3.81 11.86
CA TYR A 62 13.24 3.17 10.78
C TYR A 62 13.50 4.14 9.62
N PHE A 63 12.49 4.89 9.18
CA PHE A 63 12.66 5.87 8.12
C PHE A 63 13.46 7.11 8.56
N LYS A 64 13.64 7.38 9.85
CA LYS A 64 14.55 8.43 10.37
C LYS A 64 16.04 8.07 10.24
N LYS A 65 16.39 6.78 10.14
CA LYS A 65 17.79 6.35 9.95
C LYS A 65 18.31 6.77 8.57
N PRO A 66 19.61 7.04 8.38
CA PRO A 66 20.20 7.20 7.04
C PRO A 66 19.89 6.01 6.12
N ALA A 67 19.67 6.27 4.83
CA ALA A 67 19.19 5.24 3.88
C ALA A 67 20.16 4.07 3.67
N ASP A 68 21.45 4.30 3.88
CA ASP A 68 22.55 3.33 3.86
C ASP A 68 22.60 2.44 5.11
N GLN A 69 21.96 2.85 6.20
CA GLN A 69 21.91 2.10 7.47
C GLN A 69 20.60 1.34 7.67
N ARG A 70 19.66 1.45 6.72
CA ARG A 70 18.38 0.74 6.76
C ARG A 70 18.55 -0.67 6.20
N THR A 71 17.92 -1.64 6.85
CA THR A 71 17.77 -2.99 6.30
C THR A 71 16.91 -2.96 5.03
N ALA A 72 16.94 -4.01 4.23
CA ALA A 72 16.10 -4.10 3.03
C ALA A 72 14.70 -4.56 3.44
N LEU A 73 13.75 -3.63 3.55
CA LEU A 73 12.37 -3.87 3.99
C LEU A 73 11.38 -3.43 2.92
N ASN A 74 10.36 -4.24 2.68
CA ASN A 74 9.17 -3.86 1.91
C ASN A 74 7.95 -3.86 2.81
N PHE A 75 7.17 -2.80 2.80
CA PHE A 75 5.99 -2.61 3.63
C PHE A 75 4.77 -2.98 2.79
N LEU A 76 4.00 -3.94 3.27
CA LEU A 76 2.96 -4.64 2.52
C LEU A 76 1.57 -4.13 2.92
N ASP A 77 0.61 -4.35 2.02
CA ASP A 77 -0.84 -4.23 2.27
C ASP A 77 -1.28 -2.89 2.90
N ILE A 78 -0.60 -1.80 2.54
CA ILE A 78 -0.93 -0.46 3.05
C ILE A 78 -2.19 0.05 2.35
N GLU A 79 -3.32 0.03 3.04
CA GLU A 79 -4.59 0.50 2.50
C GLU A 79 -4.57 1.99 2.14
N ASN A 80 -5.02 2.33 0.93
CA ASN A 80 -5.24 3.72 0.55
C ASN A 80 -6.53 4.26 1.18
N ARG A 81 -6.37 5.11 2.19
CA ARG A 81 -7.46 5.83 2.88
C ARG A 81 -7.58 7.29 2.47
N ARG A 82 -6.76 7.77 1.53
CA ARG A 82 -6.68 9.21 1.16
C ARG A 82 -7.72 9.62 0.13
N GLY A 83 -8.12 8.71 -0.75
CA GLY A 83 -9.04 9.01 -1.85
C GLY A 83 -9.14 7.84 -2.81
N ASP A 84 -9.88 8.05 -3.90
CA ASP A 84 -10.06 7.07 -4.95
C ASP A 84 -9.26 7.52 -6.18
N TYR A 85 -8.25 6.75 -6.57
CA TYR A 85 -7.31 7.09 -7.64
C TYR A 85 -7.26 6.06 -8.77
N CYS A 86 -7.98 4.96 -8.63
CA CYS A 86 -8.07 3.94 -9.66
C CYS A 86 -8.67 4.56 -10.95
N PRO A 87 -7.99 4.45 -12.11
CA PRO A 87 -8.52 4.95 -13.37
C PRO A 87 -9.90 4.38 -13.70
N THR A 88 -10.83 5.23 -14.16
CA THR A 88 -12.20 4.83 -14.52
C THR A 88 -12.28 3.59 -15.42
N PRO A 89 -11.44 3.42 -16.45
CA PRO A 89 -11.49 2.21 -17.27
C PRO A 89 -11.24 0.91 -16.47
N ILE A 90 -10.36 0.94 -15.48
CA ILE A 90 -10.08 -0.21 -14.61
C ILE A 90 -11.29 -0.50 -13.72
N ILE A 91 -11.92 0.55 -13.17
CA ILE A 91 -13.14 0.42 -12.36
C ILE A 91 -14.28 -0.21 -13.17
N LEU A 92 -14.49 0.23 -14.42
CA LEU A 92 -15.56 -0.27 -15.27
C LEU A 92 -15.39 -1.74 -15.67
N HIS A 93 -14.15 -2.21 -15.80
CA HIS A 93 -13.84 -3.60 -16.13
C HIS A 93 -13.50 -4.46 -14.89
N SER A 94 -13.59 -3.89 -13.69
CA SER A 94 -13.39 -4.62 -12.44
C SER A 94 -14.59 -5.53 -12.17
N LEU A 95 -14.31 -6.83 -12.11
CA LEU A 95 -15.31 -7.83 -11.71
C LEU A 95 -15.81 -7.54 -10.28
N LEU A 96 -14.93 -7.08 -9.39
CA LEU A 96 -15.30 -6.73 -8.01
C LEU A 96 -16.26 -5.54 -7.96
N SER A 97 -15.98 -4.49 -8.74
CA SER A 97 -16.87 -3.32 -8.84
C SER A 97 -18.20 -3.68 -9.49
N SER A 98 -18.20 -4.59 -10.47
CA SER A 98 -19.41 -5.07 -11.13
C SER A 98 -20.28 -5.91 -10.19
N LEU A 99 -19.66 -6.82 -9.42
CA LEU A 99 -20.36 -7.69 -8.47
C LEU A 99 -20.89 -6.91 -7.26
N SER A 100 -20.13 -5.94 -6.74
CA SER A 100 -20.56 -5.12 -5.61
C SER A 100 -21.73 -4.17 -5.96
N GLN A 101 -21.83 -3.73 -7.22
CA GLN A 101 -22.99 -2.97 -7.71
C GLN A 101 -24.24 -3.84 -7.91
N LEU A 102 -24.06 -5.12 -8.23
CA LEU A 102 -25.16 -6.08 -8.43
C LEU A 102 -25.73 -6.62 -7.11
N SER A 103 -24.92 -6.63 -6.04
CA SER A 103 -25.37 -7.11 -4.74
C SER A 103 -25.46 -5.97 -3.74
N SER A 104 -26.68 -5.68 -3.25
CA SER A 104 -26.89 -4.95 -1.98
C SER A 104 -26.32 -5.70 -0.75
N ALA A 105 -25.57 -6.77 -0.97
CA ALA A 105 -24.99 -7.63 0.04
C ALA A 105 -23.58 -7.14 0.36
N THR A 106 -23.38 -6.88 1.64
CA THR A 106 -22.09 -6.83 2.32
C THR A 106 -21.32 -8.13 2.07
N HIS A 107 -20.65 -8.23 0.92
CA HIS A 107 -19.79 -9.37 0.64
C HIS A 107 -18.61 -9.32 1.63
N ASN A 108 -18.51 -10.37 2.46
CA ASN A 108 -17.33 -10.71 3.26
C ASN A 108 -16.18 -11.13 2.35
N ASP A 109 -15.87 -10.32 1.35
CA ASP A 109 -14.72 -10.52 0.49
C ASP A 109 -13.51 -9.98 1.27
N ARG A 110 -13.03 -10.80 2.20
CA ARG A 110 -11.70 -10.67 2.79
C ARG A 110 -10.71 -11.16 1.74
N GLY A 111 -10.54 -10.38 0.68
CA GLY A 111 -9.48 -10.64 -0.31
C GLY A 111 -8.23 -10.99 0.49
N MET A 112 -7.74 -12.21 0.31
CA MET A 112 -6.63 -12.73 1.11
C MET A 112 -5.38 -11.94 0.73
N ALA A 113 -5.26 -10.75 1.31
CA ALA A 113 -3.98 -10.15 1.57
C ALA A 113 -3.12 -11.22 2.25
N LYS A 114 -1.82 -11.24 1.97
CA LYS A 114 -0.91 -12.20 2.62
C LYS A 114 -0.96 -12.06 4.14
N THR A 115 -1.48 -10.94 4.62
CA THR A 115 -1.66 -10.62 6.01
C THR A 115 -3.14 -10.46 6.32
N ASN A 116 -3.55 -10.51 7.59
CA ASN A 116 -4.95 -10.40 8.02
C ASN A 116 -5.53 -8.97 7.83
N SER A 117 -5.23 -8.32 6.71
CA SER A 117 -5.62 -6.95 6.39
C SER A 117 -7.14 -6.85 6.23
N THR A 118 -7.74 -5.94 7.00
CA THR A 118 -9.16 -5.62 6.94
C THR A 118 -9.38 -4.43 6.02
N TRP A 119 -9.52 -4.69 4.73
CA TRP A 119 -9.83 -3.67 3.73
C TRP A 119 -11.24 -3.12 3.96
N THR A 120 -11.34 -1.80 4.12
CA THR A 120 -12.61 -1.10 4.34
C THR A 120 -13.12 -0.41 3.08
N LYS A 121 -12.23 -0.10 2.14
CA LYS A 121 -12.56 0.53 0.85
C LYS A 121 -12.93 -0.47 -0.24
N GLN A 122 -13.97 -0.14 -1.02
CA GLN A 122 -14.45 -0.98 -2.14
C GLN A 122 -13.47 -1.05 -3.31
N LEU A 123 -12.74 0.03 -3.61
CA LEU A 123 -11.84 0.12 -4.77
C LEU A 123 -10.47 -0.54 -4.53
N ARG A 124 -10.22 -1.11 -3.34
CA ARG A 124 -9.02 -1.90 -2.95
C ARG A 124 -7.70 -1.33 -3.50
N GLU A 125 -7.50 -0.04 -3.29
CA GLU A 125 -6.26 0.64 -3.66
C GLU A 125 -5.25 0.56 -2.52
N PHE A 126 -3.98 0.38 -2.85
CA PHE A 126 -2.92 0.24 -1.87
C PHE A 126 -1.69 1.07 -2.21
N PHE A 127 -0.92 1.41 -1.18
CA PHE A 127 0.38 2.04 -1.33
C PHE A 127 1.49 0.99 -1.26
N LEU A 128 2.53 1.19 -2.07
CA LEU A 128 3.78 0.47 -1.96
C LEU A 128 4.83 1.37 -1.32
N LEU A 129 5.49 0.86 -0.29
CA LEU A 129 6.58 1.54 0.39
C LEU A 129 7.72 0.54 0.58
N SER A 130 8.93 0.90 0.14
CA SER A 130 10.10 0.03 0.20
C SER A 130 11.35 0.83 0.53
N SER A 131 12.31 0.20 1.21
CA SER A 131 13.64 0.77 1.39
C SER A 131 14.60 0.37 0.27
N LYS A 132 15.79 0.96 0.30
CA LYS A 132 16.87 0.63 -0.62
C LYS A 132 17.17 -0.88 -0.54
N ASN A 133 17.40 -1.50 -1.70
CA ASN A 133 17.73 -2.93 -1.86
C ASN A 133 16.62 -3.93 -1.46
N ALA A 134 15.37 -3.48 -1.27
CA ALA A 134 14.23 -4.38 -1.13
C ALA A 134 13.85 -4.96 -2.51
N ILE A 135 14.25 -6.20 -2.80
CA ILE A 135 14.09 -6.84 -4.12
C ILE A 135 13.14 -8.03 -4.02
N SER A 136 11.92 -7.86 -4.51
CA SER A 136 10.95 -8.97 -4.62
C SER A 136 11.43 -10.03 -5.60
N GLN A 137 11.29 -11.30 -5.25
CA GLN A 137 11.46 -12.40 -6.19
C GLN A 137 10.38 -12.34 -7.27
N ILE A 138 10.67 -12.95 -8.43
CA ILE A 138 9.69 -13.10 -9.50
C ILE A 138 8.49 -13.90 -8.97
N HIS A 139 7.30 -13.34 -9.12
CA HIS A 139 6.04 -13.97 -8.74
C HIS A 139 4.94 -13.56 -9.71
N ALA A 140 3.85 -14.32 -9.69
CA ALA A 140 2.57 -13.89 -10.23
C ALA A 140 1.75 -13.28 -9.10
N ASP A 141 0.99 -12.24 -9.41
CA ASP A 141 0.05 -11.67 -8.46
C ASP A 141 -1.04 -12.69 -8.11
N THR A 142 -1.59 -12.57 -6.91
CA THR A 142 -2.64 -13.48 -6.44
C THR A 142 -3.85 -13.39 -7.37
N ALA A 143 -4.27 -14.54 -7.92
CA ALA A 143 -5.40 -14.69 -8.84
C ALA A 143 -5.18 -14.22 -10.30
N GLY A 144 -3.93 -13.95 -10.70
CA GLY A 144 -3.55 -13.68 -12.10
C GLY A 144 -3.78 -12.25 -12.55
#